data_AF-A0A6A6DSI6-F1
#
_entry.id   AF-A0A6A6DSI6-F1
#
_cell.length_a   1.000
_cell.length_b   1.000
_cell.length_c   1.000
_cell.angle_alpha   90.00
_cell.angle_beta   90.00
_cell.angle_gamma   90.00
#
_symmetry.space_group_name_H-M   'P 1'
#
loop_
_entity.id
_entity.type
_entity.pdbx_description
1 polymer ?
#
loop_
_entity_poly.entity_id
_entity_poly.type
_entity_poly.pdbx_seq_one_letter_code
_entity_poly.pdbx_strand_id
1 'polypeptide(L)'
;MNTPRKPRRNRRRSESPTSPTSAIREREEILKSIAEFAAEKERRSRMTPEEKTAENGLRLRRRLESEPALTVLLQPTPPGYMARARCRADYCSFAEEAGKLSIEIKDEYRIVLGTQPREYFHVSCLEKMLDLPSHAPTRFRLDTDCYRWNQDWPWTWGLMLRKWFEHGGCINLGPIAGYIKVHKRYEKEDGDYDTAWIEWHLAHQRKCNGDEEVCKCPPPPEAPAEPFLQDYQTKKSDVCPLSEVLRHGYVERLASAIQVDGLLNPGFSLVNPEREQER
;
A
#
# COMPACT_ATOMS: atom_id res chain seq x y z
N MET A 1 -52.45 -22.09 -51.25
CA MET A 1 -52.37 -21.71 -49.83
C MET A 1 -51.72 -22.85 -49.06
N ASN A 2 -50.41 -22.75 -48.80
CA ASN A 2 -49.63 -23.73 -48.04
C ASN A 2 -49.05 -23.02 -46.81
N THR A 3 -49.54 -23.35 -45.62
CA THR A 3 -49.03 -22.85 -44.35
C THR A 3 -47.85 -23.71 -43.87
N PRO A 4 -46.67 -23.14 -43.56
CA PRO A 4 -45.56 -23.90 -42.99
C PRO A 4 -45.77 -24.17 -41.49
N ARG A 5 -45.52 -25.41 -41.06
CA ARG A 5 -45.56 -25.87 -39.67
C ARG A 5 -44.43 -25.23 -38.83
N LYS A 6 -44.79 -24.68 -37.66
CA LYS A 6 -43.85 -24.20 -36.63
C LYS A 6 -43.00 -25.34 -36.04
N PRO A 7 -41.72 -25.10 -35.68
CA PRO A 7 -40.87 -26.10 -35.05
C PRO A 7 -41.30 -26.41 -33.61
N ARG A 8 -41.28 -27.71 -33.26
CA ARG A 8 -41.57 -28.22 -31.92
C ARG A 8 -40.50 -27.75 -30.93
N ARG A 9 -40.93 -27.12 -29.83
CA ARG A 9 -40.10 -26.78 -28.66
C ARG A 9 -39.38 -28.03 -28.15
N ASN A 10 -38.04 -27.95 -28.05
CA ASN A 10 -37.24 -28.92 -27.31
C ASN A 10 -37.71 -28.97 -25.85
N ARG A 11 -38.16 -30.15 -25.45
CA ARG A 11 -38.57 -30.49 -24.09
C ARG A 11 -37.31 -30.48 -23.22
N ARG A 12 -37.18 -29.48 -22.33
CA ARG A 12 -36.18 -29.52 -21.25
C ARG A 12 -36.40 -30.83 -20.48
N ARG A 13 -35.35 -31.65 -20.36
CA ARG A 13 -35.31 -32.74 -19.38
C ARG A 13 -35.42 -32.10 -18.00
N SER A 14 -36.47 -32.44 -17.27
CA SER A 14 -36.59 -32.16 -15.84
C SER A 14 -35.45 -32.86 -15.12
N GLU A 15 -34.72 -32.14 -14.27
CA GLU A 15 -33.83 -32.74 -13.29
C GLU A 15 -34.65 -33.68 -12.40
N SER A 16 -34.15 -34.89 -12.19
CA SER A 16 -34.81 -35.90 -11.37
C SER A 16 -34.88 -35.42 -9.91
N PRO A 17 -35.99 -35.67 -9.19
CA PRO A 17 -36.10 -35.25 -7.80
C PRO A 17 -35.04 -35.95 -6.95
N THR A 18 -34.32 -35.16 -6.13
CA THR A 18 -33.39 -35.63 -5.12
C THR A 18 -34.08 -36.68 -4.24
N SER A 19 -33.44 -37.85 -4.08
CA SER A 19 -33.99 -38.95 -3.29
C SER A 19 -34.26 -38.48 -1.85
N PRO A 20 -35.37 -38.90 -1.20
CA PRO A 20 -35.71 -38.51 0.18
C PRO A 20 -34.57 -38.73 1.18
N THR A 21 -33.75 -39.76 0.96
CA THR A 21 -32.60 -40.08 1.80
C THR A 21 -31.45 -39.07 1.65
N SER A 22 -31.29 -38.45 0.47
CA SER A 22 -30.29 -37.39 0.26
C SER A 22 -30.68 -36.09 0.95
N ALA A 23 -31.97 -35.73 0.92
CA ALA A 23 -32.49 -34.53 1.57
C ALA A 23 -32.42 -34.60 3.11
N ILE A 24 -32.61 -35.79 3.69
CA ILE A 24 -32.47 -36.00 5.14
C ILE A 24 -31.00 -35.85 5.57
N ARG A 25 -30.05 -36.45 4.83
CA ARG A 25 -28.62 -36.32 5.12
C ARG A 25 -28.12 -34.88 4.99
N GLU A 26 -28.54 -34.17 3.94
CA GLU A 26 -28.20 -32.76 3.74
C GLU A 26 -28.71 -31.89 4.90
N ARG A 27 -29.93 -32.16 5.39
CA ARG A 27 -30.49 -31.47 6.55
C ARG A 27 -29.71 -31.75 7.84
N GLU A 28 -29.29 -32.99 8.08
CA GLU A 28 -28.46 -33.35 9.24
C GLU A 28 -27.09 -32.67 9.19
N GLU A 29 -26.46 -32.63 8.02
CA GLU A 29 -25.18 -31.93 7.79
C GLU A 29 -25.31 -30.41 8.04
N ILE A 30 -26.41 -29.80 7.61
CA ILE A 30 -26.70 -28.38 7.87
C ILE A 30 -26.88 -28.13 9.37
N LEU A 31 -27.66 -28.96 10.07
CA LEU A 31 -27.89 -28.79 11.51
C LEU A 31 -26.60 -28.97 12.32
N LYS A 32 -25.76 -29.93 11.93
CA LYS A 32 -24.43 -30.12 12.52
C LYS A 32 -23.55 -28.89 12.31
N SER A 33 -23.52 -28.34 11.09
CA SER A 33 -22.76 -27.14 10.76
C SER A 33 -23.22 -25.92 11.57
N ILE A 34 -24.53 -25.77 11.79
CA ILE A 34 -25.09 -24.70 12.63
C ILE A 34 -24.64 -24.86 14.09
N ALA A 35 -24.69 -26.08 14.63
CA ALA A 35 -24.27 -26.36 16.00
C ALA A 35 -22.77 -26.11 16.22
N GLU A 36 -21.93 -26.55 15.28
CA GLU A 36 -20.49 -26.29 15.29
C GLU A 36 -20.19 -24.78 15.23
N PHE A 37 -20.89 -24.04 14.37
CA PHE A 37 -20.75 -22.58 14.28
C PHE A 37 -21.17 -21.88 15.58
N ALA A 38 -22.27 -22.32 16.21
CA ALA A 38 -22.74 -21.76 17.48
C ALA A 38 -21.73 -22.04 18.62
N ALA A 39 -21.21 -23.26 18.70
CA ALA A 39 -20.21 -23.65 19.70
C ALA A 39 -18.90 -22.86 19.52
N GLU A 40 -18.43 -22.69 18.28
CA GLU A 40 -17.25 -21.87 18.00
C GLU A 40 -17.49 -20.40 18.36
N LYS A 41 -18.67 -19.85 18.04
CA LYS A 41 -19.04 -18.47 18.41
C LYS A 41 -19.05 -18.28 19.92
N GLU A 42 -19.59 -19.25 20.67
CA GLU A 42 -19.59 -19.23 22.13
C GLU A 42 -18.17 -19.32 22.69
N ARG A 43 -17.35 -20.27 22.22
CA ARG A 43 -15.93 -20.39 22.60
C ARG A 43 -15.20 -19.07 22.42
N ARG A 44 -15.36 -18.45 21.25
CA ARG A 44 -14.71 -17.17 20.93
C ARG A 44 -15.28 -16.00 21.72
N SER A 45 -16.56 -16.01 22.12
CA SER A 45 -17.12 -14.95 22.97
C SER A 45 -16.46 -14.90 24.35
N ARG A 46 -15.92 -16.01 24.83
CA ARG A 46 -15.21 -16.12 26.12
C ARG A 46 -13.73 -15.73 26.04
N MET A 47 -13.19 -15.56 24.84
CA MET A 47 -11.79 -15.17 24.63
C MET A 47 -11.60 -13.66 24.78
N THR A 48 -10.46 -13.30 25.35
CA THR A 48 -9.94 -11.93 25.39
C THR A 48 -9.62 -11.42 23.97
N PRO A 49 -9.57 -10.09 23.78
CA PRO A 49 -9.11 -9.50 22.53
C PRO A 49 -7.74 -9.98 22.06
N GLU A 50 -6.79 -10.13 22.98
CA GLU A 50 -5.42 -10.56 22.71
C GLU A 50 -5.40 -12.00 22.21
N GLU A 51 -6.16 -12.90 22.86
CA GLU A 51 -6.27 -14.29 22.43
C GLU A 51 -6.92 -14.41 21.05
N LYS A 52 -7.96 -13.61 20.76
CA LYS A 52 -8.59 -13.58 19.43
C LYS A 52 -7.62 -13.12 18.36
N THR A 53 -6.86 -12.08 18.66
CA THR A 53 -5.83 -11.51 17.76
C THR A 53 -4.73 -12.53 17.50
N ALA A 54 -4.23 -13.21 18.54
CA ALA A 54 -3.21 -14.25 18.42
C ALA A 54 -3.71 -15.46 17.61
N GLU A 55 -4.95 -15.92 17.85
CA GLU A 55 -5.55 -17.03 17.10
C GLU A 55 -5.72 -16.66 15.62
N ASN A 56 -6.18 -15.44 15.31
CA ASN A 56 -6.31 -14.96 13.94
C ASN A 56 -4.96 -14.80 13.25
N GLY A 57 -3.97 -14.25 13.94
CA GLY A 57 -2.60 -14.17 13.45
C GLY A 57 -2.01 -15.54 13.14
N LEU A 58 -2.28 -16.54 13.98
CA LEU A 58 -1.87 -17.93 13.71
C LEU A 58 -2.58 -18.52 12.49
N ARG A 59 -3.90 -18.33 12.36
CA ARG A 59 -4.68 -18.78 11.19
C ARG A 59 -4.15 -18.12 9.90
N LEU A 60 -3.88 -16.81 9.94
CA LEU A 60 -3.35 -16.08 8.79
C LEU A 60 -1.94 -16.51 8.41
N ARG A 61 -1.03 -16.71 9.38
CA ARG A 61 0.33 -17.22 9.13
C ARG A 61 0.30 -18.58 8.45
N ARG A 62 -0.49 -19.52 8.99
CA ARG A 62 -0.65 -20.85 8.37
C ARG A 62 -1.17 -20.76 6.95
N ARG A 63 -2.12 -19.85 6.70
CA ARG A 63 -2.66 -19.61 5.36
C ARG A 63 -1.59 -19.09 4.39
N LEU A 64 -0.80 -18.10 4.83
CA LEU A 64 0.33 -17.58 4.04
C LEU A 64 1.36 -18.68 3.76
N GLU A 65 1.66 -19.53 4.75
CA GLU A 65 2.56 -20.68 4.56
C GLU A 65 2.00 -21.70 3.55
N SER A 66 0.70 -22.01 3.61
CA SER A 66 0.06 -22.98 2.73
C SER A 66 -0.23 -22.47 1.31
N GLU A 67 -0.34 -21.15 1.13
CA GLU A 67 -0.66 -20.51 -0.14
C GLU A 67 0.49 -19.59 -0.57
N PRO A 68 1.55 -20.10 -1.23
CA PRO A 68 2.72 -19.29 -1.60
C PRO A 68 2.42 -18.13 -2.56
N ALA A 69 1.31 -18.23 -3.31
CA ALA A 69 0.84 -17.18 -4.21
C ALA A 69 0.06 -16.06 -3.49
N LEU A 70 -0.29 -16.25 -2.21
CA LEU A 70 -1.02 -15.24 -1.45
C LEU A 70 -0.09 -14.06 -1.12
N THR A 71 -0.44 -12.89 -1.65
CA THR A 71 0.25 -11.64 -1.38
C THR A 71 -0.51 -10.79 -0.37
N VAL A 72 0.25 -10.06 0.45
CA VAL A 72 -0.24 -9.00 1.31
C VAL A 72 0.14 -7.69 0.63
N LEU A 73 -0.82 -6.79 0.44
CA LEU A 73 -0.60 -5.54 -0.30
C LEU A 73 -0.98 -4.35 0.57
N LEU A 74 -0.07 -3.38 0.73
CA LEU A 74 -0.42 -2.05 1.20
C LEU A 74 -1.06 -1.31 0.03
N GLN A 75 -2.28 -0.81 0.20
CA GLN A 75 -3.05 -0.14 -0.84
C GLN A 75 -3.54 1.23 -0.34
N PRO A 76 -3.52 2.29 -1.16
CA PRO A 76 -4.20 3.53 -0.82
C PRO A 76 -5.70 3.27 -0.72
N THR A 77 -6.33 3.71 0.35
CA THR A 77 -7.77 3.60 0.50
C THR A 77 -8.45 4.55 -0.48
N PRO A 78 -9.42 4.06 -1.27
CA PRO A 78 -10.21 4.93 -2.15
C PRO A 78 -10.86 6.07 -1.35
N PRO A 79 -11.14 7.23 -1.99
CA PRO A 79 -11.81 8.34 -1.33
C PRO A 79 -13.06 7.91 -0.55
N GLY A 80 -13.36 8.58 0.56
CA GLY A 80 -14.35 8.13 1.55
C GLY A 80 -15.74 7.77 1.01
N TYR A 81 -16.18 8.37 -0.10
CA TYR A 81 -17.46 8.02 -0.74
C TYR A 81 -17.44 6.64 -1.46
N MET A 82 -16.26 6.16 -1.82
CA MET A 82 -15.99 4.84 -2.40
C MET A 82 -15.49 3.81 -1.37
N ALA A 83 -15.05 4.26 -0.19
CA ALA A 83 -14.53 3.39 0.86
C ALA A 83 -15.65 2.53 1.48
N ARG A 84 -15.79 1.29 1.00
CA ARG A 84 -16.75 0.29 1.49
C ARG A 84 -16.09 -0.91 2.16
N ALA A 85 -14.76 -1.00 2.09
CA ALA A 85 -14.01 -2.11 2.65
C ALA A 85 -14.14 -2.09 4.18
N ARG A 86 -14.45 -3.23 4.78
CA ARG A 86 -14.50 -3.39 6.24
C ARG A 86 -13.31 -4.21 6.70
N CYS A 87 -12.77 -3.84 7.86
CA CYS A 87 -11.71 -4.61 8.48
C CYS A 87 -12.20 -6.03 8.80
N ARG A 88 -11.41 -7.04 8.41
CA ARG A 88 -11.68 -8.46 8.65
C ARG A 88 -11.03 -9.02 9.91
N ALA A 89 -10.30 -8.20 10.66
CA ALA A 89 -9.84 -8.60 11.99
C ALA A 89 -11.06 -8.81 12.90
N ASP A 90 -11.18 -9.99 13.52
CA ASP A 90 -12.30 -10.26 14.45
C ASP A 90 -12.29 -9.31 15.65
N TYR A 91 -11.12 -8.75 15.97
CA TYR A 91 -10.98 -7.64 16.89
C TYR A 91 -10.34 -6.45 16.17
N CYS A 92 -11.15 -5.41 15.98
CA CYS A 92 -10.75 -4.19 15.32
C CYS A 92 -10.90 -3.04 16.33
N SER A 93 -9.79 -2.41 16.72
CA SER A 93 -9.79 -1.33 17.72
C SER A 93 -10.73 -0.17 17.32
N PHE A 94 -10.78 0.18 16.03
CA PHE A 94 -11.70 1.20 15.53
C PHE A 94 -13.19 0.80 15.63
N ALA A 95 -13.49 -0.49 15.49
CA ALA A 95 -14.87 -0.97 15.62
C ALA A 95 -15.30 -0.98 17.09
N GLU A 96 -14.40 -1.40 17.98
CA GLU A 96 -14.62 -1.39 19.42
C GLU A 96 -14.82 0.03 19.97
N GLU A 97 -13.92 0.97 19.64
CA GLU A 97 -14.06 2.39 20.02
C GLU A 97 -15.39 2.98 19.56
N ALA A 98 -15.88 2.54 18.39
CA ALA A 98 -17.15 2.97 17.84
C ALA A 98 -18.37 2.20 18.39
N GLY A 99 -18.18 1.20 19.26
CA GLY A 99 -19.25 0.33 19.76
C GLY A 99 -19.92 -0.51 18.66
N LYS A 100 -19.19 -0.88 17.60
CA LYS A 100 -19.72 -1.57 16.42
C LYS A 100 -19.06 -2.94 16.24
N LEU A 101 -19.81 -3.86 15.62
CA LEU A 101 -19.29 -5.19 15.25
C LEU A 101 -18.31 -5.15 14.06
N SER A 102 -18.42 -4.14 13.20
CA SER A 102 -17.49 -3.91 12.09
C SER A 102 -17.52 -2.44 11.69
N ILE A 103 -16.40 -1.93 11.19
CA ILE A 103 -16.29 -0.56 10.68
C ILE A 103 -15.62 -0.54 9.31
N GLU A 104 -16.03 0.41 8.49
CA GLU A 104 -15.38 0.71 7.21
C GLU A 104 -13.99 1.29 7.47
N ILE A 105 -13.02 0.88 6.66
CA ILE A 105 -11.66 1.39 6.68
C ILE A 105 -11.67 2.77 6.03
N LYS A 106 -11.42 3.79 6.85
CA LYS A 106 -11.37 5.20 6.42
C LYS A 106 -9.98 5.81 6.50
N ASP A 107 -9.01 5.07 7.03
CA ASP A 107 -7.60 5.43 6.96
C ASP A 107 -7.17 5.58 5.50
N GLU A 108 -6.16 6.42 5.25
CA GLU A 108 -5.64 6.68 3.91
C GLU A 108 -5.02 5.46 3.24
N TYR A 109 -4.63 4.48 4.03
CA TYR A 109 -4.06 3.23 3.58
C TYR A 109 -4.77 2.06 4.24
N ARG A 110 -4.86 0.95 3.52
CA ARG A 110 -5.43 -0.31 3.97
C ARG A 110 -4.56 -1.46 3.50
N ILE A 111 -4.66 -2.60 4.18
CA ILE A 111 -3.99 -3.82 3.72
C ILE A 111 -5.00 -4.73 3.04
N VAL A 112 -4.61 -5.28 1.89
CA VAL A 112 -5.38 -6.23 1.10
C VAL A 112 -4.67 -7.57 1.09
N LEU A 113 -5.40 -8.65 1.35
CA LEU A 113 -4.95 -9.99 0.99
C LEU A 113 -5.39 -10.30 -0.43
N GLY A 114 -4.42 -10.62 -1.30
CA GLY A 114 -4.57 -10.77 -2.75
C GLY A 114 -5.44 -11.94 -3.23
N THR A 115 -6.13 -12.66 -2.34
CA THR A 115 -7.09 -13.71 -2.73
C THR A 115 -8.42 -13.14 -3.22
N GLN A 116 -9.16 -13.93 -3.99
CA GLN A 116 -10.60 -13.73 -4.17
C GLN A 116 -11.38 -14.67 -3.23
N PRO A 117 -12.33 -14.15 -2.42
CA PRO A 117 -12.66 -12.73 -2.24
C PRO A 117 -11.54 -11.95 -1.53
N ARG A 118 -11.40 -10.66 -1.87
CA ARG A 118 -10.41 -9.78 -1.24
C ARG A 118 -10.78 -9.54 0.23
N GLU A 119 -9.80 -9.69 1.10
CA GLU A 119 -9.92 -9.35 2.51
C GLU A 119 -9.16 -8.06 2.79
N TYR A 120 -9.75 -7.21 3.63
CA TYR A 120 -9.21 -5.88 3.92
C TYR A 120 -8.99 -5.74 5.42
N PHE A 121 -7.90 -5.06 5.79
CA PHE A 121 -7.53 -4.81 7.17
C PHE A 121 -7.07 -3.36 7.34
N HIS A 122 -7.35 -2.77 8.50
CA HIS A 122 -6.57 -1.61 8.94
C HIS A 122 -5.12 -2.04 9.12
N VAL A 123 -4.17 -1.14 8.83
CA VAL A 123 -2.74 -1.42 8.97
C VAL A 123 -2.40 -1.86 10.40
N SER A 124 -2.84 -1.07 11.39
CA SER A 124 -2.61 -1.36 12.82
C SER A 124 -3.26 -2.65 13.31
N CYS A 125 -4.37 -3.07 12.70
CA CYS A 125 -5.01 -4.35 13.05
C CYS A 125 -4.18 -5.53 12.54
N LEU A 126 -3.63 -5.44 11.33
CA LEU A 126 -2.82 -6.53 10.78
C LEU A 126 -1.45 -6.62 11.45
N GLU A 127 -0.82 -5.50 11.81
CA GLU A 127 0.45 -5.48 12.56
C GLU A 127 0.38 -6.21 13.90
N LYS A 128 -0.78 -6.18 14.57
CA LYS A 128 -1.00 -6.94 15.81
C LYS A 128 -1.13 -8.45 15.58
N MET A 129 -1.46 -8.87 14.36
CA MET A 129 -1.69 -10.28 14.00
C MET A 129 -0.49 -10.91 13.28
N LEU A 130 0.29 -10.11 12.57
CA LEU A 130 1.32 -10.56 11.66
C LEU A 130 2.55 -9.67 11.76
N ASP A 131 3.72 -10.29 11.82
CA ASP A 131 5.00 -9.62 11.68
C ASP A 131 5.21 -9.20 10.21
N LEU A 132 4.59 -8.09 9.81
CA LEU A 132 4.68 -7.53 8.46
C LEU A 132 6.13 -7.31 7.99
N PRO A 133 7.04 -6.76 8.82
CA PRO A 133 8.47 -6.64 8.53
C PRO A 133 9.11 -7.89 7.91
N SER A 134 8.95 -9.07 8.53
CA SER A 134 9.57 -10.31 8.01
C SER A 134 8.99 -10.80 6.70
N HIS A 135 7.85 -10.24 6.28
CA HIS A 135 7.18 -10.60 5.04
C HIS A 135 7.48 -9.60 3.92
N ALA A 136 8.03 -8.42 4.23
CA ALA A 136 8.45 -7.44 3.25
C ALA A 136 9.86 -7.75 2.71
N PRO A 137 10.15 -7.39 1.44
CA PRO A 137 9.22 -7.00 0.38
C PRO A 137 8.63 -8.22 -0.36
N THR A 138 8.99 -9.45 0.04
CA THR A 138 8.73 -10.65 -0.78
C THR A 138 7.25 -11.00 -0.88
N ARG A 139 6.53 -10.97 0.24
CA ARG A 139 5.11 -11.31 0.36
C ARG A 139 4.24 -10.12 0.73
N PHE A 140 4.80 -9.17 1.49
CA PHE A 140 4.17 -7.90 1.76
C PHE A 140 4.75 -6.84 0.82
N ARG A 141 3.89 -6.28 -0.05
CA ARG A 141 4.29 -5.36 -1.11
C ARG A 141 3.43 -4.11 -1.14
N LEU A 142 3.92 -3.09 -1.83
CA LEU A 142 3.13 -1.94 -2.25
C LEU A 142 2.19 -2.35 -3.39
N ASP A 143 0.94 -1.90 -3.36
CA ASP A 143 -0.03 -2.12 -4.45
C ASP A 143 0.25 -1.16 -5.61
N THR A 144 1.11 -1.57 -6.53
CA THR A 144 1.43 -0.80 -7.74
C THR A 144 0.32 -0.88 -8.79
N ASP A 145 -0.56 -1.87 -8.73
CA ASP A 145 -1.53 -2.17 -9.79
C ASP A 145 -2.76 -1.25 -9.78
N CYS A 146 -3.02 -0.58 -8.66
CA CYS A 146 -4.36 -0.06 -8.37
C CYS A 146 -4.68 1.36 -8.87
N TYR A 147 -3.76 2.09 -9.51
CA TYR A 147 -4.06 3.44 -10.03
C TYR A 147 -3.40 3.73 -11.38
N ARG A 148 -4.18 4.39 -12.27
CA ARG A 148 -3.91 4.62 -13.69
C ARG A 148 -2.60 5.40 -13.99
N TRP A 149 -1.97 5.99 -12.98
CA TRP A 149 -0.73 6.78 -13.09
C TRP A 149 0.47 6.09 -12.41
N ASN A 150 0.27 4.94 -11.76
CA ASN A 150 1.29 4.15 -11.07
C ASN A 150 1.66 2.89 -11.88
N GLN A 151 1.89 2.99 -13.18
CA GLN A 151 2.42 1.84 -13.95
C GLN A 151 3.79 1.43 -13.41
N ASP A 152 3.83 0.55 -12.42
CA ASP A 152 5.02 -0.10 -11.85
C ASP A 152 6.09 0.84 -11.27
N TRP A 153 5.71 2.06 -10.87
CA TRP A 153 6.66 3.06 -10.39
C TRP A 153 6.66 3.21 -8.87
N PRO A 154 7.61 2.62 -8.13
CA PRO A 154 7.63 2.62 -6.66
C PRO A 154 7.85 4.00 -6.02
N TRP A 155 8.32 5.01 -6.75
CA TRP A 155 8.53 6.37 -6.22
C TRP A 155 7.24 7.11 -5.86
N THR A 156 6.10 6.66 -6.37
CA THR A 156 4.78 7.26 -6.09
C THR A 156 4.32 7.03 -4.65
N TRP A 157 4.98 6.12 -3.92
CA TRP A 157 4.70 5.80 -2.53
C TRP A 157 5.50 6.64 -1.53
N GLY A 158 6.36 7.55 -1.99
CA GLY A 158 7.19 8.39 -1.12
C GLY A 158 8.39 7.66 -0.50
N LEU A 159 9.42 8.42 -0.14
CA LEU A 159 10.72 7.87 0.27
C LEU A 159 10.64 6.98 1.52
N MET A 160 9.89 7.37 2.53
CA MET A 160 9.80 6.62 3.80
C MET A 160 9.18 5.24 3.61
N LEU A 161 8.10 5.14 2.82
CA LEU A 161 7.48 3.84 2.55
C LEU A 161 8.39 2.96 1.68
N ARG A 162 9.03 3.54 0.66
CA ARG A 162 10.03 2.80 -0.14
C ARG A 162 11.11 2.18 0.75
N LYS A 163 11.77 3.00 1.58
CA LYS A 163 12.84 2.53 2.48
C LYS A 163 12.32 1.53 3.51
N TRP A 164 11.09 1.70 4.00
CA TRP A 164 10.49 0.73 4.92
C TRP A 164 10.34 -0.65 4.26
N PHE A 165 9.83 -0.73 3.03
CA PHE A 165 9.69 -2.01 2.32
C PHE A 165 11.02 -2.61 1.89
N GLU A 166 11.97 -1.76 1.46
CA GLU A 166 13.33 -2.16 1.06
C GLU A 166 14.08 -2.84 2.22
N HIS A 167 13.95 -2.31 3.44
CA HIS A 167 14.68 -2.78 4.62
C HIS A 167 13.81 -3.57 5.61
N GLY A 168 12.62 -4.02 5.20
CA GLY A 168 11.71 -4.76 6.07
C GLY A 168 11.46 -4.06 7.40
N GLY A 169 11.23 -2.75 7.37
CA GLY A 169 10.99 -1.90 8.54
C GLY A 169 12.22 -1.54 9.38
N CYS A 170 13.43 -2.00 9.03
CA CYS A 170 14.68 -1.66 9.72
C CYS A 170 15.18 -0.27 9.30
N ILE A 171 14.37 0.76 9.58
CA ILE A 171 14.67 2.15 9.24
C ILE A 171 14.46 3.10 10.42
N ASN A 172 15.20 4.20 10.40
CA ASN A 172 15.05 5.34 11.27
C ASN A 172 14.43 6.50 10.47
N LEU A 173 13.27 6.96 10.91
CA LEU A 173 12.54 8.04 10.24
C LEU A 173 13.23 9.40 10.39
N GLY A 174 14.05 9.60 11.42
CA GLY A 174 14.74 10.87 11.69
C GLY A 174 15.71 11.28 10.56
N PRO A 175 16.71 10.45 10.22
CA PRO A 175 17.62 10.70 9.10
C PRO A 175 16.88 10.87 7.77
N ILE A 176 15.86 10.05 7.49
CA ILE A 176 15.06 10.17 6.26
C ILE A 176 14.31 11.51 6.22
N ALA A 177 13.70 11.92 7.34
CA ALA A 177 13.04 13.22 7.46
C ALA A 177 14.02 14.39 7.29
N GLY A 178 15.23 14.25 7.85
CA GLY A 178 16.33 15.21 7.69
C GLY A 178 16.72 15.34 6.22
N TYR A 179 16.95 14.21 5.54
CA TYR A 179 17.25 14.16 4.12
C TYR A 179 16.16 14.84 3.28
N ILE A 180 14.88 14.52 3.49
CA ILE A 180 13.78 15.16 2.75
C ILE A 180 13.80 16.69 2.89
N LYS A 181 14.12 17.22 4.09
CA LYS A 181 14.26 18.66 4.30
C LYS A 181 15.43 19.25 3.53
N VAL A 182 16.59 18.59 3.57
CA VAL A 182 17.80 19.05 2.88
C VAL A 182 17.59 18.98 1.37
N HIS A 183 17.03 17.88 0.87
CA HIS A 183 16.71 17.70 -0.55
C HIS A 183 15.75 18.77 -1.08
N LYS A 184 14.71 19.15 -0.31
CA LYS A 184 13.83 20.26 -0.70
C LYS A 184 14.55 21.60 -0.82
N ARG A 185 15.61 21.83 -0.05
CA ARG A 185 16.46 23.03 -0.21
C ARG A 185 17.38 22.89 -1.42
N TYR A 186 17.99 21.72 -1.58
CA TYR A 186 18.82 21.40 -2.74
C TYR A 186 18.05 21.60 -4.04
N GLU A 187 16.83 21.09 -4.19
CA GLU A 187 16.01 21.29 -5.40
C GLU A 187 15.79 22.77 -5.73
N LYS A 188 15.66 23.61 -4.69
CA LYS A 188 15.54 25.06 -4.89
C LYS A 188 16.88 25.67 -5.33
N GLU A 189 17.96 25.31 -4.65
CA GLU A 189 19.31 25.79 -4.97
C GLU A 189 19.77 25.32 -6.36
N ASP A 190 19.37 24.12 -6.78
CA ASP A 190 19.63 23.53 -8.09
C ASP A 190 18.84 24.25 -9.18
N GLY A 191 17.58 24.59 -8.94
CA GLY A 191 16.81 25.44 -9.85
C GLY A 191 17.35 26.87 -9.96
N ASP A 192 17.83 27.44 -8.86
CA ASP A 192 18.51 28.75 -8.84
C ASP A 192 19.86 28.68 -9.59
N TYR A 193 20.61 27.58 -9.42
CA TYR A 193 21.85 27.27 -10.13
C TYR A 193 21.63 27.13 -11.62
N ASP A 194 20.64 26.34 -12.07
CA ASP A 194 20.29 26.16 -13.47
C ASP A 194 20.00 27.50 -14.14
N THR A 195 19.25 28.36 -13.45
CA THR A 195 18.95 29.71 -13.93
C THR A 195 20.22 30.53 -14.08
N ALA A 196 21.07 30.57 -13.05
CA ALA A 196 22.33 31.31 -13.07
C ALA A 196 23.31 30.77 -14.13
N TRP A 197 23.35 29.45 -14.33
CA TRP A 197 24.19 28.79 -15.32
C TRP A 197 23.75 29.15 -16.74
N ILE A 198 22.44 29.12 -17.03
CA ILE A 198 21.89 29.52 -18.33
C ILE A 198 22.22 30.99 -18.61
N GLU A 199 22.01 31.88 -17.64
CA GLU A 199 22.32 33.30 -17.79
C GLU A 199 23.81 33.55 -18.06
N TRP A 200 24.68 32.89 -17.29
CA TRP A 200 26.12 32.95 -17.48
C TRP A 200 26.52 32.44 -18.87
N HIS A 201 26.00 31.28 -19.28
CA HIS A 201 26.32 30.65 -20.56
C HIS A 201 25.92 31.54 -21.75
N LEU A 202 24.72 32.12 -21.72
CA LEU A 202 24.25 33.05 -22.76
C LEU A 202 25.05 34.36 -22.78
N ALA A 203 25.43 34.90 -21.63
CA ALA A 203 26.24 36.10 -21.54
C ALA A 203 27.67 35.87 -22.03
N HIS A 204 28.24 34.71 -21.73
CA HIS A 204 29.54 34.24 -22.21
C HIS A 204 29.53 34.13 -23.73
N GLN A 205 28.61 33.35 -24.31
CA GLN A 205 28.49 33.15 -25.77
C GLN A 205 28.34 34.46 -26.56
N ARG A 206 27.66 35.47 -26.00
CA ARG A 206 27.49 36.77 -26.68
C ARG A 206 28.76 37.62 -26.71
N LYS A 207 29.68 37.43 -25.75
CA LYS A 207 30.82 38.33 -25.51
C LYS A 207 32.18 37.66 -25.71
N CYS A 208 32.22 36.33 -25.71
CA CYS A 208 33.44 35.56 -25.89
C CYS A 208 33.17 34.28 -26.69
N ASN A 209 34.04 34.01 -27.66
CA ASN A 209 34.08 32.78 -28.44
C ASN A 209 35.30 31.91 -28.08
N GLY A 210 35.98 32.21 -26.97
CA GLY A 210 37.17 31.48 -26.52
C GLY A 210 36.79 30.34 -25.58
N ASP A 211 37.54 29.23 -25.65
CA ASP A 211 37.35 28.09 -24.76
C ASP A 211 37.52 28.49 -23.28
N GLU A 212 36.86 27.76 -22.38
CA GLU A 212 36.67 28.10 -20.95
C GLU A 212 37.98 28.40 -20.19
N GLU A 213 39.11 27.85 -20.63
CA GLU A 213 40.43 28.01 -19.98
C GLU A 213 41.17 29.31 -20.35
N VAL A 214 40.75 30.03 -21.40
CA VAL A 214 41.46 31.22 -21.92
C VAL A 214 40.63 32.51 -21.79
N CYS A 215 39.32 32.42 -21.57
CA CYS A 215 38.48 33.61 -21.39
C CYS A 215 38.78 34.35 -20.07
N LYS A 216 38.85 35.70 -20.12
CA LYS A 216 38.81 36.59 -18.94
C LYS A 216 37.38 36.79 -18.37
N CYS A 217 36.46 35.90 -18.72
CA CYS A 217 35.07 35.93 -18.27
C CYS A 217 35.01 35.61 -16.78
N PRO A 218 33.97 36.04 -16.05
CA PRO A 218 33.73 35.53 -14.71
C PRO A 218 33.64 34.00 -14.74
N PRO A 219 34.08 33.29 -13.69
CA PRO A 219 33.92 31.84 -13.62
C PRO A 219 32.44 31.45 -13.68
N PRO A 220 32.12 30.23 -14.14
CA PRO A 220 30.76 29.71 -14.08
C PRO A 220 30.29 29.61 -12.62
N PRO A 221 28.97 29.66 -12.38
CA PRO A 221 28.43 29.41 -11.05
C PRO A 221 28.81 28.01 -10.56
N GLU A 222 28.99 27.87 -9.24
CA GLU A 222 29.25 26.58 -8.60
C GLU A 222 27.94 25.81 -8.41
N ALA A 223 27.94 24.53 -8.78
CA ALA A 223 26.78 23.66 -8.58
C ALA A 223 26.56 23.38 -7.09
N PRO A 224 25.30 23.33 -6.61
CA PRO A 224 25.01 22.94 -5.25
C PRO A 224 25.43 21.48 -5.01
N ALA A 225 25.81 21.18 -3.77
CA ALA A 225 26.19 19.82 -3.40
C ALA A 225 24.93 18.97 -3.22
N GLU A 226 24.81 17.90 -4.02
CA GLU A 226 23.70 16.96 -3.92
C GLU A 226 23.68 16.29 -2.53
N PRO A 227 22.55 16.35 -1.79
CA PRO A 227 22.44 15.71 -0.51
C PRO A 227 22.35 14.20 -0.68
N PHE A 228 22.81 13.47 0.34
CA PHE A 228 22.84 12.01 0.31
C PHE A 228 22.27 11.45 1.60
N LEU A 229 21.37 10.47 1.50
CA LEU A 229 20.75 9.82 2.65
C LEU A 229 21.74 8.86 3.33
N GLN A 230 22.05 9.12 4.61
CA GLN A 230 22.93 8.29 5.43
C GLN A 230 22.28 7.93 6.77
N ASP A 231 22.84 6.92 7.45
CA ASP A 231 22.54 6.54 8.83
C ASP A 231 21.06 6.23 9.13
N TYR A 232 20.29 5.89 8.09
CA TYR A 232 18.87 5.61 8.22
C TYR A 232 18.55 4.14 8.48
N GLN A 233 19.45 3.21 8.14
CA GLN A 233 19.21 1.79 8.38
C GLN A 233 19.44 1.45 9.85
N THR A 234 18.54 0.65 10.43
CA THR A 234 18.63 0.19 11.82
C THR A 234 18.97 -1.29 11.89
N LYS A 235 19.24 -1.79 13.09
CA LYS A 235 19.43 -3.23 13.33
C LYS A 235 18.11 -3.96 13.16
N LYS A 236 18.16 -5.26 12.87
CA LYS A 236 16.98 -6.15 12.80
C LYS A 236 16.15 -6.20 14.10
N SER A 237 16.72 -5.81 15.23
CA SER A 237 16.00 -5.70 16.51
C SER A 237 15.14 -4.44 16.60
N ASP A 238 15.44 -3.43 15.79
CA ASP A 238 14.96 -2.06 15.94
C ASP A 238 14.03 -1.74 14.76
N VAL A 239 12.94 -2.50 14.68
CA VAL A 239 11.99 -2.43 13.57
C VAL A 239 10.97 -1.32 13.84
N CYS A 240 10.85 -0.40 12.88
CA CYS A 240 9.83 0.64 12.89
C CYS A 240 8.48 0.05 12.43
N PRO A 241 7.39 0.16 13.21
CA PRO A 241 6.06 -0.23 12.76
C PRO A 241 5.62 0.59 11.54
N LEU A 242 4.97 -0.06 10.57
CA LEU A 242 4.40 0.62 9.41
C LEU A 242 3.38 1.68 9.82
N SER A 243 2.57 1.45 10.86
CA SER A 243 1.64 2.46 11.39
C SER A 243 2.35 3.69 11.97
N GLU A 244 3.61 3.60 12.38
CA GLU A 244 4.43 4.76 12.75
C GLU A 244 4.88 5.52 11.51
N VAL A 245 5.37 4.81 10.49
CA VAL A 245 5.74 5.41 9.20
C VAL A 245 4.58 6.19 8.61
N LEU A 246 3.39 5.57 8.52
CA LEU A 246 2.20 6.18 7.94
C LEU A 246 1.68 7.41 8.70
N ARG A 247 2.06 7.59 9.97
CA ARG A 247 1.71 8.79 10.75
C ARG A 247 2.74 9.91 10.59
N HIS A 248 3.89 9.65 9.98
CA HIS A 248 4.93 10.64 9.82
C HIS A 248 4.48 11.75 8.86
N GLY A 249 4.77 13.02 9.20
CA GLY A 249 4.34 14.18 8.40
C GLY A 249 4.97 14.31 7.00
N TYR A 250 5.89 13.40 6.63
CA TYR A 250 6.46 13.31 5.28
C TYR A 250 5.91 12.15 4.46
N VAL A 251 5.10 11.28 5.09
CA VAL A 251 4.28 10.36 4.32
C VAL A 251 3.07 11.16 3.85
N GLU A 252 3.05 11.43 2.56
CA GLU A 252 1.95 12.18 1.98
C GLU A 252 0.65 11.40 2.08
N ARG A 253 -0.38 12.17 2.42
CA ARG A 253 -1.74 11.70 2.53
C ARG A 253 -2.33 11.65 1.12
N LEU A 254 -2.09 10.53 0.41
CA LEU A 254 -2.46 10.38 -1.01
C LEU A 254 -3.92 10.74 -1.31
N ALA A 255 -4.83 10.54 -0.35
CA ALA A 255 -6.24 10.93 -0.48
C ALA A 255 -6.44 12.44 -0.74
N SER A 256 -5.56 13.30 -0.21
CA SER A 256 -5.57 14.74 -0.46
C SER A 256 -5.01 15.08 -1.84
N ALA A 257 -3.98 14.38 -2.32
CA ALA A 257 -3.42 14.59 -3.66
C ALA A 257 -4.39 14.16 -4.77
N ILE A 258 -5.13 13.06 -4.57
CA ILE A 258 -6.15 12.57 -5.52
C ILE A 258 -7.32 13.57 -5.68
N GLN A 259 -7.64 14.36 -4.64
CA GLN A 259 -8.63 15.44 -4.77
C GLN A 259 -8.11 16.61 -5.61
N VAL A 260 -6.80 16.83 -5.64
CA VAL A 260 -6.20 17.98 -6.32
C VAL A 260 -5.89 17.68 -7.79
N ASP A 261 -5.67 16.42 -8.19
CA ASP A 261 -5.48 16.11 -9.62
C ASP A 261 -6.76 16.21 -10.48
N GLY A 262 -7.91 16.53 -9.87
CA GLY A 262 -9.05 17.06 -10.61
C GLY A 262 -8.84 18.49 -11.13
N LEU A 263 -7.93 19.25 -10.51
CA LEU A 263 -7.65 20.66 -10.78
C LEU A 263 -6.20 21.01 -10.37
N LEU A 264 -5.24 20.79 -11.28
CA LEU A 264 -3.97 21.55 -11.39
C LEU A 264 -3.19 21.79 -10.07
N ASN A 265 -2.19 20.96 -9.75
CA ASN A 265 -1.10 21.37 -8.85
C ASN A 265 0.29 21.04 -9.44
N PRO A 266 1.12 22.05 -9.75
CA PRO A 266 2.48 21.84 -10.23
C PRO A 266 3.51 21.58 -9.12
N GLY A 267 3.08 21.35 -7.87
CA GLY A 267 3.97 21.17 -6.71
C GLY A 267 4.43 19.74 -6.43
N PHE A 268 4.24 18.81 -7.37
CA PHE A 268 4.59 17.40 -7.20
C PHE A 268 6.11 17.20 -7.37
N SER A 269 6.87 17.46 -6.30
CA SER A 269 8.29 17.09 -6.27
C SER A 269 8.43 15.66 -5.75
N LEU A 270 8.43 14.72 -6.69
CA LEU A 270 8.89 13.34 -6.46
C LEU A 270 10.39 13.40 -6.22
N VAL A 271 10.84 12.98 -5.03
CA VAL A 271 12.26 12.71 -4.81
C VAL A 271 12.68 11.56 -5.74
N ASN A 272 13.31 11.93 -6.86
CA ASN A 272 13.84 11.06 -7.90
C ASN A 272 14.95 10.15 -7.32
N PRO A 273 15.30 9.04 -7.99
CA PRO A 273 16.07 7.97 -7.38
C PRO A 273 17.52 8.40 -7.07
N GLU A 274 17.91 8.28 -5.80
CA GLU A 274 19.30 8.40 -5.36
C GLU A 274 20.18 7.35 -6.08
N ARG A 275 21.38 7.75 -6.49
CA ARG A 275 22.44 6.81 -6.85
C ARG A 275 23.03 6.21 -5.57
N GLU A 276 22.55 5.03 -5.19
CA GLU A 276 23.19 4.25 -4.14
C GLU A 276 24.49 3.64 -4.68
N GLN A 277 25.62 3.90 -4.01
CA GLN A 277 26.80 3.05 -4.13
C GLN A 277 26.71 1.96 -3.06
N GLU A 278 26.54 0.72 -3.51
CA GLU A 278 26.71 -0.47 -2.69
C GLU A 278 28.12 -0.45 -2.06
N ARG A 279 28.19 -0.58 -0.73
CA ARG A 279 29.42 -0.96 -0.02
C ARG A 279 29.30 -2.39 0.46
#